data_AF-A0A821HVT3-F1
#
_entry.id   AF-A0A821HVT3-F1
#
_cell.length_a   1.000
_cell.length_b   1.000
_cell.length_c   1.000
_cell.angle_alpha   90.00
_cell.angle_beta   90.00
_cell.angle_gamma   90.00
#
_symmetry.space_group_name_H-M   'P 1'
#
loop_
_entity.id
_entity.type
_entity.pdbx_description
1 polymer ?
#
loop_
_entity_poly.entity_id
_entity_poly.type
_entity_poly.pdbx_seq_one_letter_code
_entity_poly.pdbx_strand_id
1 'polypeptide(L)'
;WRAQFKPENHPIVSTYEFSVLIGADGRRNSLHGFQHKEFRGKLAIGITCNYINHQTREEQNFEEISGVAKIYNPQFFNELQQQTSIDLENIVYYKNDTHYFVMTAKKQSLLDKHVILQDFPDAARLLARDNVNFMKLCNFACEAAQFATKSSPQFAFEFAVS
;
A
#
# COMPACT_ATOMS: atom_id res chain seq x y z
N TRP A 1 1.92 -8.48 37.90
CA TRP A 1 1.40 -9.21 36.72
C TRP A 1 2.56 -9.87 35.99
N ARG A 2 2.30 -10.95 35.25
CA ARG A 2 3.28 -11.66 34.40
C ARG A 2 2.64 -11.91 33.01
N ALA A 3 3.46 -12.11 31.99
CA ALA A 3 3.01 -12.36 30.61
C ALA A 3 3.36 -13.78 30.16
N GLN A 4 2.54 -14.35 29.28
CA GLN A 4 2.83 -15.63 28.61
C GLN A 4 3.48 -15.34 27.26
N PHE A 5 4.58 -16.03 26.96
CA PHE A 5 5.37 -15.85 25.74
C PHE A 5 5.38 -17.13 24.90
N LYS A 6 5.68 -17.00 23.61
CA LYS A 6 6.02 -18.13 22.73
C LYS A 6 7.38 -17.87 22.09
N PRO A 7 8.37 -18.78 22.26
CA PRO A 7 8.33 -20.01 23.05
C PRO A 7 8.18 -19.78 24.57
N GLU A 8 7.55 -20.72 25.27
CA GLU A 8 7.10 -20.57 26.68
C GLU A 8 8.24 -20.41 27.70
N ASN A 9 9.47 -20.73 27.33
CA ASN A 9 10.61 -20.81 28.25
C ASN A 9 11.70 -19.77 27.94
N HIS A 10 11.34 -18.54 27.58
CA HIS A 10 12.35 -17.48 27.42
C HIS A 10 12.84 -17.03 28.82
N PRO A 11 14.11 -17.32 29.19
CA PRO A 11 14.58 -17.29 30.58
C PRO A 11 14.55 -15.92 31.26
N ILE A 12 14.53 -14.84 30.47
CA ILE A 12 14.54 -13.46 30.98
C ILE A 12 13.13 -12.88 31.16
N VAL A 13 12.17 -13.22 30.30
CA VAL A 13 10.86 -12.53 30.28
C VAL A 13 9.75 -13.34 30.95
N SER A 14 9.88 -14.67 31.04
CA SER A 14 8.86 -15.54 31.65
C SER A 14 8.70 -15.30 33.17
N THR A 15 9.75 -14.81 33.83
CA THR A 15 9.75 -14.48 35.27
C THR A 15 9.61 -13.00 35.54
N TYR A 16 9.55 -12.15 34.50
CA TYR A 16 9.50 -10.70 34.68
C TYR A 16 8.13 -10.26 35.20
N GLU A 17 8.13 -9.58 36.36
CA GLU A 17 6.94 -9.04 36.97
C GLU A 17 6.79 -7.55 36.65
N PHE A 18 5.57 -7.14 36.30
CA PHE A 18 5.25 -5.76 35.98
C PHE A 18 3.92 -5.32 36.60
N SER A 19 3.81 -4.02 36.82
CA SER A 19 2.57 -3.34 37.26
C SER A 19 1.91 -2.55 36.13
N VAL A 20 2.63 -2.32 35.04
CA VAL A 20 2.18 -1.56 33.88
C VAL A 20 2.49 -2.37 32.62
N LEU A 21 1.52 -2.41 31.69
CA LEU A 21 1.66 -3.06 30.39
C LEU A 21 1.23 -2.07 29.30
N ILE A 22 2.08 -1.86 28.30
CA ILE A 22 1.82 -0.98 27.16
C ILE A 22 1.71 -1.85 25.92
N GLY A 23 0.54 -1.85 25.28
CA GLY A 23 0.31 -2.53 24.01
C GLY A 23 0.70 -1.62 22.85
N ALA A 24 1.72 -2.00 22.09
CA ALA A 24 2.20 -1.30 20.90
C ALA A 24 2.39 -2.26 19.70
N ASP A 25 1.60 -3.33 19.65
CA ASP A 25 1.66 -4.41 18.65
C ASP A 25 0.84 -4.11 17.37
N GLY A 26 0.45 -2.84 17.19
CA GLY A 26 -0.30 -2.36 16.03
C GLY A 26 -1.73 -2.91 15.97
N ARG A 27 -2.21 -3.23 14.76
CA ARG A 27 -3.59 -3.69 14.54
C ARG A 27 -3.94 -5.00 15.27
N ARG A 28 -2.95 -5.82 15.66
CA ARG A 28 -3.19 -7.09 16.35
C ARG A 28 -3.89 -6.89 17.69
N ASN A 29 -3.60 -5.77 18.37
CA ASN A 29 -4.19 -5.35 19.64
C ASN A 29 -4.42 -6.52 20.62
N SER A 30 -3.34 -7.16 21.03
CA SER A 30 -3.40 -8.39 21.84
C SER A 30 -3.92 -8.18 23.28
N LEU A 31 -4.24 -6.94 23.68
CA LEU A 31 -4.74 -6.62 25.01
C LEU A 31 -6.26 -6.59 25.05
N HIS A 32 -6.83 -7.35 25.97
CA HIS A 32 -8.28 -7.40 26.19
C HIS A 32 -8.79 -6.18 26.98
N GLY A 33 -10.10 -5.89 26.86
CA GLY A 33 -10.76 -4.82 27.62
C GLY A 33 -10.85 -3.46 26.90
N PHE A 34 -10.21 -3.32 25.75
CA PHE A 34 -10.29 -2.10 24.93
C PHE A 34 -11.38 -2.25 23.86
N GLN A 35 -12.42 -1.41 23.94
CA GLN A 35 -13.46 -1.36 22.90
C GLN A 35 -12.97 -0.61 21.66
N HIS A 36 -13.23 -1.17 20.48
CA HIS A 36 -12.93 -0.53 19.21
C HIS A 36 -14.15 0.27 18.71
N LYS A 37 -13.90 1.48 18.21
CA LYS A 37 -14.85 2.22 17.39
C LYS A 37 -14.49 2.01 15.93
N GLU A 38 -15.31 1.25 15.21
CA GLU A 38 -15.15 1.08 13.77
C GLU A 38 -15.80 2.29 13.06
N PHE A 39 -15.02 2.99 12.24
CA PHE A 39 -15.54 4.01 11.34
C PHE A 39 -15.57 3.46 9.92
N ARG A 40 -16.77 3.23 9.38
CA ARG A 40 -16.95 2.80 7.99
C ARG A 40 -17.19 4.01 7.11
N GLY A 41 -16.15 4.43 6.39
CA GLY A 41 -16.25 5.42 5.32
C GLY A 41 -16.66 4.80 3.98
N LYS A 42 -16.57 5.59 2.91
CA LYS A 42 -16.63 5.06 1.53
C LYS A 42 -15.48 4.07 1.30
N LEU A 43 -15.70 3.08 0.44
CA LEU A 43 -14.67 2.11 0.07
C LEU A 43 -13.43 2.83 -0.48
N ALA A 44 -12.26 2.54 0.10
CA ALA A 44 -10.97 3.01 -0.36
C ALA A 44 -10.00 1.83 -0.41
N ILE A 45 -9.32 1.64 -1.53
CA ILE A 45 -8.37 0.53 -1.74
C ILE A 45 -6.98 1.13 -1.89
N GLY A 46 -6.14 0.92 -0.88
CA GLY A 46 -4.75 1.34 -0.88
C GLY A 46 -3.85 0.30 -1.54
N ILE A 47 -2.96 0.73 -2.42
CA ILE A 47 -1.88 -0.08 -2.99
C ILE A 47 -0.56 0.58 -2.59
N THR A 48 0.34 -0.21 -2.03
CA THR A 48 1.73 0.20 -1.79
C THR A 48 2.66 -0.66 -2.64
N CYS A 49 3.68 -0.04 -3.22
CA CYS A 49 4.75 -0.76 -3.89
C CYS A 49 6.10 -0.11 -3.60
N ASN A 50 7.13 -0.96 -3.59
CA ASN A 50 8.52 -0.56 -3.41
C ASN A 50 9.29 -1.08 -4.61
N TYR A 51 10.02 -0.19 -5.26
CA TYR A 51 10.95 -0.57 -6.31
C TYR A 51 12.39 -0.32 -5.86
N ILE A 52 13.32 -1.10 -6.39
CA ILE A 52 14.74 -0.92 -6.15
C ILE A 52 15.15 0.47 -6.66
N ASN A 53 15.87 1.23 -5.83
CA ASN A 53 16.49 2.49 -6.23
C ASN A 53 17.96 2.22 -6.53
N HIS A 54 18.33 2.18 -7.82
CA HIS A 54 19.71 1.96 -8.24
C HIS A 54 20.57 3.23 -8.15
N GLN A 55 19.98 4.36 -7.74
CA GLN A 55 20.61 5.66 -7.59
C GLN A 55 21.26 6.18 -8.88
N THR A 56 20.75 5.76 -10.04
CA THR A 56 21.18 6.24 -11.34
C THR A 56 20.82 7.71 -11.55
N ARG A 57 21.49 8.38 -12.48
CA ARG A 57 21.19 9.79 -12.81
C ARG A 57 19.75 10.00 -13.25
N GLU A 58 19.15 9.04 -13.95
CA GLU A 58 17.75 9.09 -14.37
C GLU A 58 16.82 9.07 -13.15
N GLU A 59 17.02 8.13 -12.22
CA GLU A 59 16.23 8.02 -10.97
C GLU A 59 16.38 9.26 -10.07
N GLN A 60 17.56 9.89 -10.05
CA GLN A 60 17.78 11.12 -9.30
C GLN A 60 16.95 12.30 -9.82
N ASN A 61 16.57 12.30 -11.10
CA ASN A 61 15.73 13.34 -11.70
C ASN A 61 14.23 13.16 -11.44
N PHE A 62 13.79 12.00 -10.93
CA PHE A 62 12.38 11.82 -10.58
C PHE A 62 11.99 12.72 -9.40
N GLU A 63 10.98 13.56 -9.59
CA GLU A 63 10.43 14.43 -8.56
C GLU A 63 9.51 13.64 -7.62
N GLU A 64 9.69 13.82 -6.31
CA GLU A 64 8.79 13.24 -5.32
C GLU A 64 7.38 13.84 -5.40
N ILE A 65 6.39 13.06 -4.99
CA ILE A 65 4.99 13.49 -4.93
C ILE A 65 4.56 13.41 -3.47
N SER A 66 4.50 14.55 -2.79
CA SER A 66 4.25 14.64 -1.34
C SER A 66 2.80 14.38 -0.90
N GLY A 67 1.95 13.86 -1.79
CA GLY A 67 0.55 13.54 -1.51
C GLY A 67 -0.43 14.42 -2.27
N VAL A 68 -0.37 14.32 -3.60
CA VAL A 68 -1.32 15.02 -4.46
C VAL A 68 -2.61 14.20 -4.50
N ALA A 69 -3.68 14.74 -3.92
CA ALA A 69 -5.02 14.20 -4.11
C ALA A 69 -5.63 14.73 -5.41
N LYS A 70 -6.55 13.97 -6.00
CA LYS A 70 -7.23 14.30 -7.27
C LYS A 70 -7.93 15.66 -7.26
N ILE A 71 -8.39 16.09 -6.09
CA ILE A 71 -9.02 17.40 -5.90
C ILE A 71 -8.02 18.55 -6.17
N TYR A 72 -6.73 18.35 -5.91
CA TYR A 72 -5.71 19.40 -6.04
C TYR A 72 -4.99 19.39 -7.39
N ASN A 73 -4.96 18.26 -8.09
CA ASN A 73 -4.36 18.15 -9.43
C ASN A 73 -5.23 17.30 -10.37
N PRO A 74 -6.46 17.73 -10.67
CA PRO A 74 -7.39 16.93 -11.48
C PRO A 74 -6.87 16.65 -12.88
N GLN A 75 -6.07 17.56 -13.45
CA GLN A 75 -5.47 17.38 -14.77
C GLN A 75 -4.55 16.15 -14.81
N PHE A 76 -3.63 16.01 -13.85
CA PHE A 76 -2.75 14.85 -13.75
C PHE A 76 -3.52 13.52 -13.70
N PHE A 77 -4.56 13.44 -12.86
CA PHE A 77 -5.34 12.20 -12.74
C PHE A 77 -6.23 11.91 -13.94
N ASN A 78 -6.71 12.94 -14.63
CA ASN A 78 -7.47 12.76 -15.87
C ASN A 78 -6.55 12.27 -17.00
N GLU A 79 -5.34 12.81 -17.11
CA GLU A 79 -4.34 12.35 -18.07
C GLU A 79 -3.89 10.92 -17.78
N LEU A 80 -3.64 10.58 -16.50
CA LEU A 80 -3.35 9.20 -16.08
C LEU A 80 -4.45 8.24 -16.54
N GLN A 81 -5.71 8.59 -16.26
CA GLN A 81 -6.86 7.77 -16.65
C GLN A 81 -6.98 7.63 -18.17
N GLN A 82 -6.77 8.71 -18.93
CA GLN A 82 -6.85 8.68 -20.39
C GLN A 82 -5.74 7.82 -21.03
N GLN A 83 -4.52 7.87 -20.49
CA GLN A 83 -3.38 7.17 -21.09
C GLN A 83 -3.26 5.72 -20.65
N THR A 84 -3.66 5.39 -19.42
CA THR A 84 -3.39 4.06 -18.81
C THR A 84 -4.65 3.30 -18.41
N SER A 85 -5.83 3.96 -18.47
CA SER A 85 -7.08 3.47 -17.89
C SER A 85 -7.03 3.27 -16.37
N ILE A 86 -6.11 3.93 -15.68
CA ILE A 86 -5.95 3.90 -14.23
C ILE A 86 -6.65 5.11 -13.60
N ASP A 87 -7.62 4.88 -12.70
CA ASP A 87 -8.32 5.94 -11.95
C ASP A 87 -7.96 5.87 -10.46
N LEU A 88 -7.26 6.91 -9.99
CA LEU A 88 -6.79 7.05 -8.62
C LEU A 88 -7.42 8.27 -7.95
N GLU A 89 -7.61 8.20 -6.64
CA GLU A 89 -7.99 9.33 -5.77
C GLU A 89 -6.77 10.10 -5.27
N ASN A 90 -5.66 9.41 -5.04
CA ASN A 90 -4.37 9.99 -4.66
C ASN A 90 -3.22 9.10 -5.12
N ILE A 91 -2.05 9.72 -5.25
CA ILE A 91 -0.76 9.04 -5.37
C ILE A 91 0.30 9.84 -4.62
N VAL A 92 1.18 9.13 -3.94
CA VAL A 92 2.33 9.65 -3.20
C VAL A 92 3.54 8.86 -3.68
N TYR A 93 4.66 9.56 -3.84
CA TYR A 93 5.94 8.97 -4.23
C TYR A 93 7.05 9.56 -3.36
N TYR A 94 7.76 8.69 -2.66
CA TYR A 94 8.97 9.03 -1.91
C TYR A 94 10.16 8.29 -2.49
N LYS A 95 11.28 9.00 -2.63
CA LYS A 95 12.55 8.49 -3.12
C LYS A 95 13.53 8.43 -1.96
N ASN A 96 13.78 7.23 -1.45
CA ASN A 96 14.77 7.00 -0.39
C ASN A 96 15.56 5.71 -0.71
N ASP A 97 15.73 4.80 0.24
CA ASP A 97 16.34 3.48 0.00
C ASP A 97 15.61 2.67 -1.08
N THR A 98 14.32 2.93 -1.27
CA THR A 98 13.50 2.41 -2.36
C THR A 98 12.72 3.54 -3.02
N HIS A 99 12.25 3.32 -4.25
CA HIS A 99 11.17 4.11 -4.82
C HIS A 99 9.85 3.60 -4.24
N TYR A 100 9.36 4.29 -3.22
CA TYR A 100 8.13 3.94 -2.52
C TYR A 100 6.94 4.70 -3.09
N PHE A 101 5.91 3.97 -3.50
CA PHE A 101 4.63 4.56 -3.90
C PHE A 101 3.52 4.08 -2.99
N VAL A 102 2.59 4.98 -2.68
CA VAL A 102 1.28 4.64 -2.14
C VAL A 102 0.20 5.35 -2.94
N MET A 103 -0.84 4.61 -3.31
CA MET A 103 -1.93 5.12 -4.12
C MET A 103 -3.27 4.59 -3.63
N THR A 104 -4.32 5.38 -3.80
CA THR A 104 -5.70 4.97 -3.54
C THR A 104 -6.42 4.77 -4.85
N ALA A 105 -6.62 3.52 -5.25
CA ALA A 105 -7.26 3.18 -6.52
C ALA A 105 -8.78 3.07 -6.36
N LYS A 106 -9.51 3.48 -7.40
CA LYS A 106 -10.95 3.22 -7.46
C LYS A 106 -11.23 1.76 -7.77
N LYS A 107 -12.22 1.17 -7.08
CA LYS A 107 -12.66 -0.21 -7.30
C LYS A 107 -12.90 -0.52 -8.78
N GLN A 108 -13.61 0.37 -9.48
CA GLN A 108 -13.94 0.15 -10.89
C GLN A 108 -12.69 0.05 -11.77
N SER A 109 -11.70 0.91 -11.55
CA SER A 109 -10.43 0.86 -12.30
C SER A 109 -9.68 -0.46 -12.08
N LEU A 110 -9.71 -1.01 -10.85
CA LEU A 110 -9.11 -2.31 -10.56
C LEU A 110 -9.84 -3.47 -11.23
N LEU A 111 -11.17 -3.40 -11.35
CA LEU A 111 -11.98 -4.38 -12.08
C LEU A 111 -11.72 -4.30 -13.59
N ASP A 112 -11.71 -3.09 -14.15
CA ASP A 112 -11.50 -2.84 -15.57
C ASP A 112 -10.09 -3.26 -16.03
N LYS A 113 -9.08 -3.09 -15.15
CA LYS A 113 -7.70 -3.56 -15.38
C LYS A 113 -7.50 -5.04 -15.05
N HIS A 114 -8.55 -5.75 -14.61
CA HIS A 114 -8.54 -7.14 -14.18
C HIS A 114 -7.55 -7.44 -13.04
N VAL A 115 -7.25 -6.43 -12.22
CA VAL A 115 -6.51 -6.60 -10.95
C VAL A 115 -7.40 -7.35 -9.97
N ILE A 116 -8.68 -6.94 -9.87
CA ILE A 116 -9.72 -7.65 -9.15
C ILE A 116 -10.50 -8.49 -10.16
N LEU A 117 -10.72 -9.76 -9.86
CA LEU A 117 -11.38 -10.72 -10.76
C LEU A 117 -12.90 -10.61 -10.73
N GLN A 118 -13.49 -10.49 -9.54
CA GLN A 118 -14.93 -10.40 -9.34
C GLN A 118 -15.29 -9.28 -8.35
N ASP A 119 -16.38 -8.55 -8.65
CA ASP A 119 -16.92 -7.53 -7.76
C ASP A 119 -17.73 -8.16 -6.62
N PHE A 120 -17.17 -8.11 -5.41
CA PHE A 120 -17.86 -8.53 -4.19
C PHE A 120 -18.24 -7.32 -3.32
N PRO A 121 -19.43 -7.33 -2.69
CA PRO A 121 -19.85 -6.25 -1.80
C PRO A 121 -19.05 -6.22 -0.49
N ASP A 122 -18.54 -7.37 -0.04
CA ASP A 122 -17.69 -7.47 1.14
C ASP A 122 -16.24 -7.16 0.80
N ALA A 123 -15.63 -6.21 1.52
CA ALA A 123 -14.27 -5.74 1.24
C ALA A 123 -13.20 -6.82 1.50
N ALA A 124 -13.39 -7.69 2.49
CA ALA A 124 -12.44 -8.75 2.79
C ALA A 124 -12.41 -9.81 1.68
N ARG A 125 -13.58 -10.15 1.13
CA ARG A 125 -13.71 -11.03 -0.03
C ARG A 125 -13.25 -10.36 -1.32
N LEU A 126 -13.56 -9.08 -1.50
CA LEU A 126 -13.12 -8.31 -2.67
C LEU A 126 -11.59 -8.30 -2.81
N LEU A 127 -10.87 -8.16 -1.69
CA LEU A 127 -9.41 -8.10 -1.64
C LEU A 127 -8.76 -9.45 -1.25
N ALA A 128 -9.53 -10.54 -1.28
CA ALA A 128 -9.01 -11.87 -0.99
C ALA A 128 -7.96 -12.27 -2.04
N ARG A 129 -6.94 -13.03 -1.61
CA ARG A 129 -5.78 -13.39 -2.44
C ARG A 129 -6.18 -14.13 -3.72
N ASP A 130 -7.23 -14.93 -3.68
CA ASP A 130 -7.79 -15.66 -4.81
C ASP A 130 -8.62 -14.79 -5.76
N ASN A 131 -9.08 -13.62 -5.30
CA ASN A 131 -9.79 -12.63 -6.11
C ASN A 131 -8.88 -11.54 -6.69
N VAL A 132 -7.58 -11.56 -6.39
CA VAL A 132 -6.58 -10.60 -6.86
C VAL A 132 -5.62 -11.26 -7.84
N ASN A 133 -5.60 -10.77 -9.08
CA ASN A 133 -4.60 -11.17 -10.06
C ASN A 133 -3.29 -10.43 -9.80
N PHE A 134 -2.34 -11.10 -9.17
CA PHE A 134 -1.07 -10.50 -8.76
C PHE A 134 -0.25 -9.93 -9.94
N MET A 135 -0.24 -10.61 -11.09
CA MET A 135 0.46 -10.10 -12.28
C MET A 135 -0.16 -8.80 -12.78
N LYS A 136 -1.50 -8.71 -12.81
CA LYS A 136 -2.19 -7.48 -13.19
C LYS A 136 -2.00 -6.38 -12.16
N LEU A 137 -1.94 -6.71 -10.87
CA LEU A 137 -1.63 -5.77 -9.79
C LEU A 137 -0.24 -5.15 -9.99
N CYS A 138 0.78 -5.96 -10.26
CA CYS A 138 2.13 -5.49 -10.54
C CYS A 138 2.15 -4.54 -11.76
N ASN A 139 1.52 -4.94 -12.87
CA ASN A 139 1.46 -4.09 -14.07
C ASN A 139 0.74 -2.77 -13.80
N PHE A 140 -0.38 -2.80 -13.07
CA PHE A 140 -1.12 -1.60 -12.66
C PHE A 140 -0.24 -0.64 -11.86
N ALA A 141 0.49 -1.17 -10.86
CA ALA A 141 1.37 -0.37 -10.02
C ALA A 141 2.56 0.21 -10.82
N CYS A 142 3.14 -0.56 -11.75
CA CYS A 142 4.24 -0.10 -12.60
C CYS A 142 3.79 1.00 -13.56
N GLU A 143 2.68 0.81 -14.26
CA GLU A 143 2.13 1.82 -15.18
C GLU A 143 1.82 3.14 -14.45
N ALA A 144 1.22 3.05 -13.25
CA ALA A 144 0.95 4.23 -12.44
C ALA A 144 2.23 4.93 -11.98
N ALA A 145 3.26 4.17 -11.57
CA ALA A 145 4.54 4.71 -11.15
C ALA A 145 5.30 5.39 -12.31
N GLN A 146 5.35 4.73 -13.48
CA GLN A 146 5.97 5.28 -14.69
C GLN A 146 5.33 6.58 -15.14
N PHE A 147 4.00 6.63 -15.15
CA PHE A 147 3.29 7.87 -15.46
C PHE A 147 3.59 8.96 -14.42
N ALA A 148 3.55 8.62 -13.13
CA ALA A 148 3.72 9.57 -12.04
C ALA A 148 5.12 10.22 -12.02
N THR A 149 6.17 9.46 -12.34
CA THR A 149 7.55 9.98 -12.38
C THR A 149 7.94 10.53 -13.74
N LYS A 150 7.06 10.48 -14.74
CA LYS A 150 7.34 10.83 -16.15
C LYS A 150 8.58 10.10 -16.67
N SER A 151 8.76 8.84 -16.26
CA SER A 151 9.92 8.06 -16.63
C SER A 151 9.93 7.79 -18.13
N SER A 152 11.12 7.53 -18.69
CA SER A 152 11.24 7.05 -20.06
C SER A 152 10.43 5.76 -20.25
N PRO A 153 9.80 5.51 -21.42
CA PRO A 153 9.13 4.24 -21.70
C PRO A 153 10.04 3.00 -21.59
N GLN A 154 11.36 3.21 -21.66
CA GLN A 154 12.38 2.18 -21.54
C GLN A 154 12.74 1.90 -20.08
N PHE A 155 12.38 2.80 -19.16
CA PHE A 155 12.67 2.66 -17.74
C PHE A 155 11.75 1.60 -17.13
N ALA A 156 12.36 0.54 -16.59
CA ALA A 156 11.64 -0.55 -15.97
C ALA A 156 11.84 -0.49 -14.45
N PHE A 157 10.74 -0.30 -13.73
CA PHE A 157 10.75 -0.43 -12.28
C PHE A 157 10.90 -1.91 -11.88
N GLU A 158 11.93 -2.22 -11.10
CA GLU A 158 12.14 -3.55 -10.52
C GLU A 158 11.56 -3.57 -9.10
N PHE A 159 10.64 -4.49 -8.81
CA PHE A 159 10.07 -4.62 -7.47
C PHE A 159 11.15 -5.04 -6.46
N ALA A 160 11.23 -4.32 -5.34
CA ALA A 160 12.05 -4.76 -4.23
C ALA A 160 11.46 -6.05 -3.66
N VAL A 161 12.25 -7.12 -3.61
CA VAL A 161 11.83 -8.39 -3.01
C VAL A 161 11.78 -8.20 -1.49
N SER A 162 10.62 -8.46 -0.89
CA SER A 162 10.45 -8.52 0.56
C SER A 162 10.88 -9.86 1.14
#